data_AF-A0AA95G9W7-F1
#
_entry.id   AF-A0AA95G9W7-F1
#
_cell.length_a   1.000
_cell.length_b   1.000
_cell.length_c   1.000
_cell.angle_alpha   90.00
_cell.angle_beta   90.00
_cell.angle_gamma   90.00
#
_symmetry.space_group_name_H-M   'P 1'
#
loop_
_entity.id
_entity.type
_entity.pdbx_description
1 polymer ?
#
loop_
_entity_poly.entity_id
_entity_poly.type
_entity_poly.pdbx_seq_one_letter_code
_entity_poly.pdbx_strand_id
1 'polypeptide(L)'
;MNENRSFEDIFSSLQRLAEIREQEEGIFKRNSKTKCFCGRNDLISQQAEEFIDNDELESNQTKEPIYIQKNELTFKFAVCPACNPRIDCKMCEGTGHRILNKVHVYEAEDGETEEHLVEELSPNSCACMHTEHLVNLLNNADIPCKYMDADFINIKDEHLNSIQEKKLADNIQKIHSFCKQIAIKKLENYDKNLKYFVTLFGPVGSGKTLLAISALKMLIIEFGFSGKFVDFQFLLNQLKAEYEQNKSGEVLLNKLRNIDILVIDELGKGRNENEWQLEKLDDLINSRYNARKVTILTTNYLPPLYKYDEKDIPRNPNREISNYWGQEINNGKNQNIPIHESFWNQSLLERLGARMYERIYEVSEFIDFTGLPSFRKHIGKSFLNIYSSNHS
;
A
#
# COMPACT_ATOMS: atom_id res chain seq x y z
N MET A 1 40.41 17.04 13.70
CA MET A 1 39.15 17.03 12.93
C MET A 1 38.22 16.04 13.62
N ASN A 2 37.37 16.56 14.51
CA ASN A 2 36.46 15.78 15.35
C ASN A 2 35.13 15.60 14.61
N GLU A 3 34.90 14.43 14.04
CA GLU A 3 33.59 14.03 13.52
C GLU A 3 33.11 12.80 14.29
N ASN A 4 32.25 13.05 15.27
CA ASN A 4 31.26 12.11 15.77
C ASN A 4 30.13 12.97 16.34
N ARG A 5 29.27 13.49 15.47
CA ARG A 5 27.98 14.01 15.91
C ARG A 5 27.12 12.82 16.32
N SER A 6 26.57 12.85 17.51
CA SER A 6 25.73 11.76 18.00
C SER A 6 24.42 11.69 17.20
N PHE A 7 23.81 10.52 17.14
CA PHE A 7 22.52 10.34 16.46
C PHE A 7 21.42 11.26 17.03
N GLU A 8 21.50 11.59 18.33
CA GLU A 8 20.61 12.53 19.01
C GLU A 8 20.77 13.98 18.49
N ASP A 9 21.99 14.38 18.10
CA ASP A 9 22.25 15.70 17.50
C ASP A 9 21.68 15.81 16.08
N ILE A 10 21.69 14.70 15.33
CA ILE A 10 21.12 14.62 13.98
C ILE A 10 19.59 14.62 14.05
N PHE A 11 19.02 13.85 14.99
CA PHE A 11 17.57 13.75 15.18
C PHE A 11 16.95 15.05 15.71
N SER A 12 17.57 15.67 16.72
CA SER A 12 17.14 16.98 17.22
C SER A 12 17.24 18.07 16.15
N SER A 13 18.24 18.02 15.27
CA SER A 13 18.36 18.93 14.12
C SER A 13 17.25 18.69 13.09
N LEU A 14 16.87 17.44 12.81
CA LEU A 14 15.77 17.11 11.90
C LEU A 14 14.39 17.48 12.47
N GLN A 15 14.20 17.33 13.77
CA GLN A 15 12.97 17.71 14.45
C GLN A 15 12.81 19.24 14.51
N ARG A 16 13.90 19.97 14.79
CA ARG A 16 13.91 21.44 14.65
C ARG A 16 13.61 21.91 13.23
N LEU A 17 14.10 21.19 12.22
CA LEU A 17 13.80 21.48 10.82
C LEU A 17 12.35 21.14 10.44
N ALA A 18 11.71 20.19 11.11
CA ALA A 18 10.29 19.89 10.94
C ALA A 18 9.40 20.96 11.61
N GLU A 19 9.75 21.38 12.82
CA GLU A 19 9.06 22.46 13.55
C GLU A 19 9.21 23.82 12.85
N ILE A 20 10.39 24.11 12.27
CA ILE A 20 10.59 25.29 11.42
C ILE A 20 9.76 25.19 10.13
N ARG A 21 9.60 24.00 9.54
CA ARG A 21 8.72 23.79 8.37
C ARG A 21 7.25 24.03 8.72
N GLU A 22 6.77 23.56 9.87
CA GLU A 22 5.39 23.79 10.33
C GLU A 22 5.12 25.28 10.62
N GLN A 23 6.11 26.03 11.10
CA GLN A 23 5.98 27.47 11.35
C GLN A 23 6.12 28.31 10.07
N GLU A 24 6.81 27.82 9.03
CA GLU A 24 6.97 28.49 7.74
C GLU A 24 5.84 28.18 6.73
N GLU A 25 5.01 27.16 6.99
CA GLU A 25 3.81 26.78 6.20
C GLU A 25 2.61 27.72 6.44
N GLY A 26 2.85 29.03 6.40
CA GLY A 26 1.82 30.05 6.41
C GLY A 26 0.78 29.83 5.30
N ILE A 27 -0.49 29.80 5.73
CA ILE A 27 -1.74 29.69 4.98
C ILE A 27 -1.65 30.15 3.51
N PHE A 28 -1.69 29.18 2.58
CA PHE A 28 -1.85 29.42 1.15
C PHE A 28 -3.30 29.87 0.84
N LYS A 29 -3.53 31.16 0.65
CA LYS A 29 -4.74 31.66 -0.02
C LYS A 29 -4.58 31.53 -1.54
N ARG A 30 -5.33 30.61 -2.16
CA ARG A 30 -5.33 30.39 -3.62
C ARG A 30 -6.38 31.26 -4.30
N ASN A 31 -6.01 31.86 -5.43
CA ASN A 31 -6.93 32.57 -6.31
C ASN A 31 -7.80 31.57 -7.10
N SER A 32 -9.12 31.70 -6.97
CA SER A 32 -10.15 30.85 -7.53
C SER A 32 -10.48 31.20 -8.99
N LYS A 33 -9.82 30.55 -9.96
CA LYS A 33 -10.32 30.56 -11.37
C LYS A 33 -10.22 29.23 -12.13
N THR A 34 -9.60 28.18 -11.60
CA THR A 34 -9.46 26.86 -12.27
C THR A 34 -10.15 25.73 -11.48
N LYS A 35 -10.91 24.86 -12.18
CA LYS A 35 -11.59 23.68 -11.59
C LYS A 35 -10.52 22.72 -11.04
N CYS A 36 -10.56 22.32 -9.75
CA CYS A 36 -9.60 21.33 -9.24
C CYS A 36 -9.95 19.93 -9.73
N PHE A 37 -8.98 19.20 -10.27
CA PHE A 37 -9.12 17.76 -10.57
C PHE A 37 -8.97 16.87 -9.33
N CYS A 38 -8.42 17.41 -8.25
CA CYS A 38 -8.17 16.75 -6.98
C CYS A 38 -9.36 16.75 -6.00
N GLY A 39 -10.43 17.50 -6.31
CA GLY A 39 -11.56 17.70 -5.40
C GLY A 39 -11.37 18.71 -4.25
N ARG A 40 -10.21 19.38 -4.11
CA ARG A 40 -9.97 20.37 -3.03
C ARG A 40 -10.81 21.66 -3.14
N ASN A 41 -11.22 22.09 -4.34
CA ASN A 41 -11.93 23.36 -4.52
C ASN A 41 -13.44 23.28 -4.24
N ASP A 42 -14.03 22.10 -4.23
CA ASP A 42 -15.49 21.94 -4.07
C ASP A 42 -15.94 22.16 -2.61
N LEU A 43 -15.04 21.99 -1.63
CA LEU A 43 -15.35 22.11 -0.20
C LEU A 43 -15.41 23.56 0.32
N ILE A 44 -14.67 24.50 -0.30
CA ILE A 44 -14.60 25.89 0.20
C ILE A 44 -15.77 26.74 -0.33
N SER A 45 -16.46 26.27 -1.35
CA SER A 45 -17.57 27.01 -1.99
C SER A 45 -18.91 26.88 -1.25
N GLN A 46 -19.02 26.01 -0.23
CA GLN A 46 -20.29 25.68 0.44
C GLN A 46 -20.33 25.97 1.95
N GLN A 47 -19.23 26.42 2.58
CA GLN A 47 -19.17 26.64 4.03
C GLN A 47 -18.67 28.05 4.42
N ALA A 48 -18.98 29.06 3.61
CA ALA A 48 -18.79 30.45 3.99
C ALA A 48 -20.12 31.06 4.44
N GLU A 49 -20.69 30.51 5.52
CA GLU A 49 -21.67 31.13 6.43
C GLU A 49 -22.27 30.01 7.27
N GLU A 50 -21.81 29.86 8.52
CA GLU A 50 -22.61 29.57 9.72
C GLU A 50 -21.84 28.77 10.80
N PHE A 51 -21.76 29.43 11.97
CA PHE A 51 -21.61 28.92 13.33
C PHE A 51 -20.30 28.25 13.81
N ILE A 52 -19.69 28.98 14.76
CA ILE A 52 -18.71 28.59 15.76
C ILE A 52 -19.41 27.71 16.83
N ASP A 53 -18.61 26.87 17.46
CA ASP A 53 -18.88 25.95 18.58
C ASP A 53 -19.35 24.54 18.20
N ASN A 54 -18.38 23.62 18.04
CA ASN A 54 -18.30 22.40 18.86
C ASN A 54 -16.93 21.72 18.69
N ASP A 55 -16.34 21.34 19.82
CA ASP A 55 -15.11 20.56 19.97
C ASP A 55 -15.27 19.11 19.46
N GLU A 56 -15.42 18.93 18.16
CA GLU A 56 -15.15 17.66 17.50
C GLU A 56 -13.99 17.86 16.52
N LEU A 57 -12.83 17.29 16.89
CA LEU A 57 -11.67 17.09 16.02
C LEU A 57 -12.03 16.12 14.89
N GLU A 58 -12.91 16.52 13.98
CA GLU A 58 -12.88 16.02 12.62
C GLU A 58 -11.59 16.56 11.99
N SER A 59 -10.60 15.70 11.87
CA SER A 59 -9.40 15.97 11.11
C SER A 59 -9.82 16.42 9.71
N ASN A 60 -9.70 17.72 9.44
CA ASN A 60 -9.64 18.28 8.10
C ASN A 60 -8.41 17.67 7.40
N GLN A 61 -8.53 16.40 6.96
CA GLN A 61 -7.52 15.72 6.17
C GLN A 61 -7.46 16.44 4.83
N THR A 62 -6.48 17.31 4.68
CA THR A 62 -6.15 18.01 3.45
C THR A 62 -5.66 17.01 2.40
N LYS A 63 -6.56 16.24 1.79
CA LYS A 63 -6.26 15.22 0.75
C LYS A 63 -5.19 15.72 -0.20
N GLU A 64 -4.06 15.02 -0.37
CA GLU A 64 -2.99 15.40 -1.31
C GLU A 64 -3.56 15.79 -2.70
N PRO A 65 -2.98 16.75 -3.44
CA PRO A 65 -3.53 17.22 -4.71
C PRO A 65 -3.22 16.23 -5.86
N ILE A 66 -3.57 14.96 -5.64
CA ILE A 66 -3.36 13.83 -6.54
C ILE A 66 -4.72 13.43 -7.11
N TYR A 67 -4.77 13.15 -8.41
CA TYR A 67 -5.95 12.65 -9.09
C TYR A 67 -5.57 11.51 -10.04
N ILE A 68 -6.57 10.77 -10.54
CA ILE A 68 -6.36 9.71 -11.53
C ILE A 68 -6.60 10.29 -12.92
N GLN A 69 -5.53 10.39 -13.70
CA GLN A 69 -5.60 10.76 -15.10
C GLN A 69 -6.02 9.55 -15.93
N LYS A 70 -7.09 9.71 -16.69
CA LYS A 70 -7.60 8.73 -17.65
C LYS A 70 -7.18 9.16 -19.06
N ASN A 71 -6.31 8.39 -19.70
CA ASN A 71 -6.02 8.49 -21.14
C ASN A 71 -6.66 7.29 -21.85
N GLU A 72 -6.83 7.35 -23.17
CA GLU A 72 -7.54 6.33 -23.99
C GLU A 72 -7.07 4.89 -23.75
N LEU A 73 -5.81 4.68 -23.33
CA LEU A 73 -5.20 3.37 -23.13
C LEU A 73 -4.62 3.13 -21.72
N THR A 74 -4.55 4.15 -20.87
CA THR A 74 -3.80 4.06 -19.60
C THR A 74 -4.44 4.89 -18.48
N PHE A 75 -4.42 4.34 -17.27
CA PHE A 75 -4.74 5.05 -16.04
C PHE A 75 -3.44 5.32 -15.29
N LYS A 76 -3.26 6.54 -14.77
CA LYS A 76 -2.10 6.89 -13.93
C LYS A 76 -2.47 7.92 -12.87
N PHE A 77 -1.76 7.91 -11.76
CA PHE A 77 -1.82 9.00 -10.79
C PHE A 77 -1.09 10.22 -11.36
N ALA A 78 -1.62 11.40 -11.09
CA ALA A 78 -1.07 12.67 -11.55
C ALA A 78 -1.26 13.77 -10.50
N VAL A 79 -0.35 14.74 -10.47
CA VAL A 79 -0.49 15.94 -9.64
C VAL A 79 -1.48 16.88 -10.32
N CYS A 80 -2.45 17.37 -9.57
CA CYS A 80 -3.43 18.33 -10.09
C CYS A 80 -2.76 19.65 -10.47
N PRO A 81 -2.87 20.12 -11.72
CA PRO A 81 -2.29 21.39 -12.16
C PRO A 81 -2.82 22.61 -11.39
N ALA A 82 -4.07 22.60 -10.93
CA ALA A 82 -4.64 23.74 -10.20
C ALA A 82 -4.18 23.80 -8.73
N CYS A 83 -3.68 22.70 -8.19
CA CYS A 83 -3.38 22.55 -6.77
C CYS A 83 -1.95 22.10 -6.49
N ASN A 84 -1.11 22.03 -7.53
CA ASN A 84 0.29 21.65 -7.43
C ASN A 84 1.06 22.70 -6.62
N PRO A 85 1.61 22.36 -5.44
CA PRO A 85 2.42 23.28 -4.63
C PRO A 85 3.65 23.84 -5.35
N ARG A 86 4.11 23.16 -6.42
CA ARG A 86 5.29 23.56 -7.20
C ARG A 86 5.09 24.85 -8.00
N ILE A 87 3.88 25.15 -8.45
CA ILE A 87 3.61 26.27 -9.38
C ILE A 87 3.98 27.62 -8.78
N ASP A 88 3.64 27.83 -7.51
CA ASP A 88 3.89 29.09 -6.80
C ASP A 88 5.00 28.95 -5.74
N CYS A 89 5.89 27.96 -5.89
CA CYS A 89 6.91 27.70 -4.89
C CYS A 89 8.02 28.75 -4.94
N LYS A 90 8.02 29.67 -3.96
CA LYS A 90 9.03 30.74 -3.84
C LYS A 90 10.45 30.25 -3.55
N MET A 91 10.61 29.02 -3.06
CA MET A 91 11.92 28.46 -2.67
C MET A 91 12.70 27.86 -3.83
N CYS A 92 12.01 27.39 -4.86
CA CYS A 92 12.65 26.79 -6.03
C CYS A 92 12.18 27.42 -7.34
N GLU A 93 11.28 28.41 -7.29
CA GLU A 93 10.69 29.06 -8.46
C GLU A 93 10.09 28.04 -9.46
N GLY A 94 9.47 26.99 -8.92
CA GLY A 94 8.93 25.89 -9.72
C GLY A 94 9.95 24.91 -10.31
N THR A 95 11.25 25.08 -10.11
CA THR A 95 12.27 24.12 -10.59
C THR A 95 12.30 22.81 -9.81
N GLY A 96 11.80 22.79 -8.57
CA GLY A 96 11.86 21.64 -7.68
C GLY A 96 13.22 21.47 -6.96
N HIS A 97 14.24 22.24 -7.34
CA HIS A 97 15.56 22.21 -6.71
C HIS A 97 15.83 23.54 -6.00
N ARG A 98 16.38 23.48 -4.79
CA ARG A 98 16.77 24.68 -4.05
C ARG A 98 18.18 25.08 -4.49
N ILE A 99 18.41 26.38 -4.63
CA ILE A 99 19.74 26.93 -4.85
C ILE A 99 20.31 27.32 -3.48
N LEU A 100 21.55 26.92 -3.21
CA LEU A 100 22.33 27.28 -2.03
C LEU A 100 23.36 28.31 -2.45
N ASN A 101 23.35 29.45 -1.77
CA ASN A 101 24.37 30.47 -1.97
C ASN A 101 25.50 30.20 -0.97
N LYS A 102 26.66 29.76 -1.46
CA LYS A 102 27.88 29.63 -0.66
C LYS A 102 28.75 30.85 -0.86
N VAL A 103 29.22 31.41 0.25
CA VAL A 103 30.23 32.47 0.22
C VAL A 103 31.60 31.80 0.30
N HIS A 104 32.37 31.93 -0.77
CA HIS A 104 33.78 31.57 -0.78
C HIS A 104 34.61 32.82 -0.46
N VAL A 105 35.38 32.75 0.61
CA VAL A 105 36.30 33.83 1.00
C VAL A 105 37.69 33.47 0.47
N TYR A 106 38.29 34.37 -0.30
CA TYR A 106 39.65 34.25 -0.80
C TYR A 106 40.49 35.39 -0.21
N GLU A 107 41.74 35.10 0.15
CA GLU A 107 42.71 36.15 0.47
C GLU A 107 43.41 36.55 -0.83
N ALA A 108 43.25 37.81 -1.22
CA ALA A 108 43.93 38.41 -2.35
C ALA A 108 45.40 38.71 -2.02
N GLU A 109 46.24 38.89 -3.04
CA GLU A 109 47.70 39.04 -2.89
C GLU A 109 48.13 40.28 -2.09
N ASP A 110 47.25 41.27 -2.01
CA ASP A 110 47.34 42.52 -1.24
C ASP A 110 46.88 42.38 0.22
N GLY A 111 46.45 41.18 0.65
CA GLY A 111 46.01 40.89 2.01
C GLY A 111 44.56 41.31 2.30
N GLU A 112 43.81 41.73 1.27
CA GLU A 112 42.37 41.97 1.36
C GLU A 112 41.60 40.65 1.18
N THR A 113 40.51 40.48 1.92
CA THR A 113 39.61 39.32 1.78
C THR A 113 38.51 39.62 0.76
N GLU A 114 38.44 38.85 -0.31
CA GLU A 114 37.37 38.91 -1.31
C GLU A 114 36.34 37.81 -1.06
N GLU A 115 35.05 38.20 -1.02
CA GLU A 115 33.93 37.27 -0.90
C GLU A 115 33.28 37.03 -2.27
N HIS A 116 33.30 35.78 -2.74
CA HIS A 116 32.59 35.35 -3.94
C HIS A 116 31.38 34.51 -3.58
N LEU A 117 30.21 34.93 -4.04
CA LEU A 117 28.98 34.14 -3.97
C LEU A 117 28.95 33.12 -5.11
N VAL A 118 28.88 31.84 -4.75
CA VAL A 118 28.71 30.73 -5.69
C VAL A 118 27.36 30.09 -5.44
N GLU A 119 26.55 30.00 -6.49
CA GLU A 119 25.27 29.30 -6.48
C GLU A 119 25.51 27.80 -6.75
N GLU A 120 25.13 26.95 -5.79
CA GLU A 120 25.17 25.50 -5.94
C GLU A 120 23.76 24.91 -5.80
N LEU A 121 23.48 23.81 -6.51
CA LEU A 121 22.25 23.06 -6.31
C LEU A 121 22.29 22.35 -4.95
N SER A 122 21.23 22.53 -4.15
CA SER A 122 21.03 21.77 -2.93
C SER A 122 20.99 20.27 -3.23
N PRO A 123 21.66 19.43 -2.42
CA PRO A 123 21.55 17.97 -2.56
C PRO A 123 20.13 17.46 -2.28
N ASN A 124 19.31 18.26 -1.58
CA ASN A 124 17.93 17.93 -1.26
C ASN A 124 16.97 18.65 -2.21
N SER A 125 15.99 17.90 -2.75
CA SER A 125 14.87 18.48 -3.49
C SER A 125 14.04 19.42 -2.62
N CYS A 126 13.36 20.37 -3.24
CA CYS A 126 12.42 21.24 -2.57
C CYS A 126 11.21 20.44 -2.05
N ALA A 127 10.67 20.84 -0.89
CA ALA A 127 9.49 20.21 -0.30
C ALA A 127 8.27 20.22 -1.24
N CYS A 128 8.18 21.19 -2.17
CA CYS A 128 7.11 21.23 -3.17
C CYS A 128 7.11 20.02 -4.13
N MET A 129 8.23 19.28 -4.23
CA MET A 129 8.30 18.03 -4.98
C MET A 129 7.63 16.85 -4.28
N HIS A 130 7.19 17.01 -3.03
CA HIS A 130 6.60 15.93 -2.24
C HIS A 130 5.44 15.24 -2.99
N THR A 131 4.47 16.00 -3.49
CA THR A 131 3.31 15.42 -4.19
C THR A 131 3.73 14.70 -5.49
N GLU A 132 4.71 15.22 -6.23
CA GLU A 132 5.24 14.55 -7.42
C GLU A 132 5.95 13.24 -7.07
N HIS A 133 6.71 13.25 -5.97
CA HIS A 133 7.35 12.05 -5.45
C HIS A 133 6.32 10.99 -5.07
N LEU A 134 5.25 11.37 -4.35
CA LEU A 134 4.14 10.47 -4.02
C LEU A 134 3.46 9.88 -5.27
N VAL A 135 3.20 10.70 -6.28
CA VAL A 135 2.64 10.24 -7.56
C VAL A 135 3.55 9.22 -8.24
N ASN A 136 4.86 9.45 -8.22
CA ASN A 136 5.82 8.48 -8.76
C ASN A 136 5.80 7.17 -7.97
N LEU A 137 5.75 7.21 -6.64
CA LEU A 137 5.63 6.01 -5.80
C LEU A 137 4.34 5.24 -6.10
N LEU A 138 3.19 5.93 -6.20
CA LEU A 138 1.90 5.31 -6.52
C LEU A 138 1.89 4.68 -7.92
N ASN A 139 2.46 5.36 -8.92
CA ASN A 139 2.57 4.81 -10.27
C ASN A 139 3.52 3.61 -10.35
N ASN A 140 4.57 3.58 -9.52
CA ASN A 140 5.51 2.46 -9.43
C ASN A 140 4.96 1.28 -8.59
N ALA A 141 3.82 1.46 -7.93
CA ALA A 141 3.23 0.44 -7.07
C ALA A 141 2.45 -0.64 -7.83
N ASP A 142 2.33 -0.56 -9.16
CA ASP A 142 1.63 -1.54 -10.00
C ASP A 142 0.17 -1.83 -9.56
N ILE A 143 -0.52 -0.81 -9.03
CA ILE A 143 -1.92 -0.93 -8.61
C ILE A 143 -2.82 -1.09 -9.85
N PRO A 144 -3.62 -2.18 -9.94
CA PRO A 144 -4.55 -2.36 -11.06
C PRO A 144 -5.56 -1.20 -11.16
N CYS A 145 -5.88 -0.77 -12.38
CA CYS A 145 -6.77 0.37 -12.62
C CYS A 145 -8.11 0.29 -11.86
N LYS A 146 -8.69 -0.92 -11.75
CA LYS A 146 -9.94 -1.18 -11.01
C LYS A 146 -9.89 -0.90 -9.51
N TYR A 147 -8.71 -0.72 -8.94
CA TYR A 147 -8.49 -0.40 -7.53
C TYR A 147 -7.83 0.96 -7.32
N MET A 148 -7.61 1.76 -8.37
CA MET A 148 -6.94 3.06 -8.22
C MET A 148 -7.71 4.02 -7.33
N ASP A 149 -9.04 3.95 -7.35
CA ASP A 149 -9.87 4.78 -6.49
C ASP A 149 -9.97 4.26 -5.05
N ALA A 150 -9.53 3.02 -4.76
CA ALA A 150 -9.69 2.38 -3.45
C ALA A 150 -9.15 3.24 -2.29
N ASP A 151 -9.98 3.48 -1.29
CA ASP A 151 -9.61 4.15 -0.04
C ASP A 151 -10.32 3.47 1.16
N PHE A 152 -10.09 3.95 2.38
CA PHE A 152 -10.81 3.47 3.56
C PHE A 152 -12.17 4.15 3.74
N ILE A 153 -12.36 5.33 3.13
CA ILE A 153 -13.49 6.23 3.37
C ILE A 153 -14.74 5.76 2.60
N ASN A 154 -14.57 5.21 1.39
CA ASN A 154 -15.68 4.82 0.53
C ASN A 154 -16.12 3.36 0.74
N ILE A 155 -15.65 2.70 1.81
CA ILE A 155 -16.11 1.36 2.19
C ILE A 155 -17.34 1.51 3.09
N LYS A 156 -18.44 2.04 2.55
CA LYS A 156 -19.76 2.01 3.18
C LYS A 156 -20.71 1.30 2.22
N ASP A 157 -21.31 0.21 2.68
CA ASP A 157 -22.25 -0.57 1.88
C ASP A 157 -23.56 -0.67 2.64
N GLU A 158 -24.62 -0.11 2.06
CA GLU A 158 -26.00 -0.12 2.58
C GLU A 158 -26.59 -1.55 2.68
N HIS A 159 -25.90 -2.55 2.13
CA HIS A 159 -26.36 -3.94 2.08
C HIS A 159 -25.74 -4.86 3.15
N LEU A 160 -24.91 -4.31 4.04
CA LEU A 160 -24.38 -5.07 5.18
C LEU A 160 -25.38 -5.04 6.34
N ASN A 161 -25.49 -6.14 7.08
CA ASN A 161 -26.18 -6.11 8.36
C ASN A 161 -25.27 -5.51 9.45
N SER A 162 -25.86 -5.10 10.58
CA SER A 162 -25.12 -4.44 11.68
C SER A 162 -23.91 -5.23 12.20
N ILE A 163 -23.98 -6.57 12.16
CA ILE A 163 -22.87 -7.45 12.57
C ILE A 163 -21.73 -7.38 11.56
N GLN A 164 -22.06 -7.42 10.26
CA GLN A 164 -21.09 -7.34 9.16
C GLN A 164 -20.46 -5.96 9.06
N GLU A 165 -21.24 -4.88 9.23
CA GLU A 165 -20.73 -3.51 9.30
C GLU A 165 -19.71 -3.36 10.42
N LYS A 166 -20.05 -3.83 11.63
CA LYS A 166 -19.15 -3.81 12.77
C LYS A 166 -17.87 -4.61 12.49
N LYS A 167 -17.99 -5.83 11.94
CA LYS A 167 -16.82 -6.65 11.59
C LYS A 167 -15.92 -5.97 10.55
N LEU A 168 -16.51 -5.32 9.55
CA LEU A 168 -15.75 -4.59 8.53
C LEU A 168 -15.06 -3.35 9.11
N ALA A 169 -15.75 -2.58 9.95
CA ALA A 169 -15.18 -1.44 10.68
C ALA A 169 -14.01 -1.87 11.58
N ASP A 170 -14.17 -2.96 12.35
CA ASP A 170 -13.12 -3.54 13.18
C ASP A 170 -11.91 -3.96 12.32
N ASN A 171 -12.14 -4.58 11.15
CA ASN A 171 -11.07 -4.97 10.23
C ASN A 171 -10.34 -3.76 9.63
N ILE A 172 -11.08 -2.69 9.25
CA ILE A 172 -10.49 -1.42 8.79
C ILE A 172 -9.64 -0.81 9.89
N GLN A 173 -10.14 -0.76 11.13
CA GLN A 173 -9.44 -0.19 12.27
C GLN A 173 -8.15 -0.97 12.59
N LYS A 174 -8.17 -2.30 12.53
CA LYS A 174 -6.99 -3.16 12.72
C LYS A 174 -5.89 -2.83 11.70
N ILE A 175 -6.24 -2.76 10.42
CA ILE A 175 -5.27 -2.43 9.36
C ILE A 175 -4.75 -1.01 9.51
N HIS A 176 -5.62 -0.06 9.80
CA HIS A 176 -5.22 1.33 10.01
C HIS A 176 -4.27 1.47 11.21
N SER A 177 -4.54 0.76 12.31
CA SER A 177 -3.64 0.66 13.47
C SER A 177 -2.30 0.03 13.09
N PHE A 178 -2.30 -1.06 12.33
CA PHE A 178 -1.10 -1.71 11.81
C PHE A 178 -0.26 -0.73 10.95
N CYS A 179 -0.88 -0.02 10.01
CA CYS A 179 -0.22 0.98 9.16
C CYS A 179 0.43 2.09 10.00
N LYS A 180 -0.28 2.63 10.98
CA LYS A 180 0.26 3.67 11.89
C LYS A 180 1.41 3.15 12.74
N GLN A 181 1.30 1.93 13.28
CA GLN A 181 2.37 1.32 14.07
C GLN A 181 3.65 1.12 13.26
N ILE A 182 3.53 0.69 12.01
CA ILE A 182 4.67 0.56 11.10
C ILE A 182 5.36 1.91 10.88
N ALA A 183 4.57 2.96 10.63
CA ALA A 183 5.11 4.29 10.37
C ALA A 183 5.90 4.83 11.57
N ILE A 184 5.31 4.75 12.77
CA ILE A 184 5.93 5.22 14.01
C ILE A 184 7.19 4.40 14.32
N LYS A 185 7.10 3.07 14.32
CA LYS A 185 8.19 2.20 14.80
C LYS A 185 9.35 2.04 13.83
N LYS A 186 9.17 2.41 12.55
CA LYS A 186 10.30 2.51 11.61
C LYS A 186 11.22 3.70 11.97
N LEU A 187 10.73 4.69 12.71
CA LEU A 187 11.51 5.83 13.19
C LEU A 187 12.27 5.55 14.50
N GLU A 188 11.74 4.66 15.36
CA GLU A 188 12.24 4.47 16.73
C GLU A 188 13.17 3.26 16.94
N ASN A 189 13.53 2.52 15.89
CA ASN A 189 14.39 1.34 15.92
C ASN A 189 14.01 0.26 16.98
N TYR A 190 13.43 -0.82 16.46
CA TYR A 190 13.51 -2.18 17.00
C TYR A 190 12.60 -2.53 18.19
N ASP A 191 11.30 -2.73 17.91
CA ASP A 191 10.41 -3.51 18.78
C ASP A 191 10.38 -4.98 18.33
N LYS A 192 10.75 -5.91 19.23
CA LYS A 192 10.72 -7.36 18.97
C LYS A 192 9.31 -7.91 18.80
N ASN A 193 8.29 -7.23 19.32
CA ASN A 193 6.90 -7.66 19.26
C ASN A 193 6.13 -7.02 18.10
N LEU A 194 6.76 -6.15 17.31
CA LEU A 194 6.11 -5.51 16.18
C LEU A 194 5.77 -6.55 15.10
N LYS A 195 4.47 -6.68 14.82
CA LYS A 195 3.98 -7.36 13.63
C LYS A 195 4.28 -6.47 12.43
N TYR A 196 4.96 -7.02 11.44
CA TYR A 196 5.27 -6.33 10.18
C TYR A 196 4.63 -7.04 8.99
N PHE A 197 3.94 -8.16 9.20
CA PHE A 197 3.06 -8.76 8.20
C PHE A 197 1.60 -8.55 8.60
N VAL A 198 0.72 -8.57 7.61
CA VAL A 198 -0.72 -8.69 7.83
C VAL A 198 -1.30 -9.64 6.78
N THR A 199 -2.14 -10.59 7.22
CA THR A 199 -2.73 -11.62 6.37
C THR A 199 -4.24 -11.47 6.41
N LEU A 200 -4.81 -11.06 5.28
CA LEU A 200 -6.25 -10.95 5.08
C LEU A 200 -6.75 -12.27 4.51
N PHE A 201 -7.60 -12.97 5.26
CA PHE A 201 -8.11 -14.28 4.85
C PHE A 201 -9.64 -14.32 4.89
N GLY A 202 -10.26 -15.13 4.04
CA GLY A 202 -11.73 -15.26 3.98
C GLY A 202 -12.23 -15.58 2.57
N PRO A 203 -13.56 -15.55 2.33
CA PRO A 203 -14.13 -15.99 1.06
C PRO A 203 -13.81 -15.05 -0.11
N VAL A 204 -13.93 -15.55 -1.34
CA VAL A 204 -13.75 -14.74 -2.54
C VAL A 204 -14.75 -13.59 -2.59
N GLY A 205 -14.30 -12.41 -3.04
CA GLY A 205 -15.18 -11.26 -3.22
C GLY A 205 -15.54 -10.47 -1.96
N SER A 206 -14.95 -10.79 -0.79
CA SER A 206 -15.18 -10.09 0.49
C SER A 206 -14.39 -8.78 0.67
N GLY A 207 -13.69 -8.29 -0.35
CA GLY A 207 -12.98 -6.98 -0.26
C GLY A 207 -11.55 -7.03 0.28
N LYS A 208 -10.96 -8.20 0.52
CA LYS A 208 -9.55 -8.33 1.02
C LYS A 208 -8.53 -7.56 0.17
N THR A 209 -8.52 -7.78 -1.15
CA THR A 209 -7.61 -7.09 -2.08
C THR A 209 -7.82 -5.58 -2.08
N LEU A 210 -9.08 -5.13 -1.96
CA LEU A 210 -9.40 -3.71 -1.87
C LEU A 210 -8.74 -3.11 -0.63
N LEU A 211 -8.94 -3.74 0.54
CA LEU A 211 -8.42 -3.24 1.80
C LEU A 211 -6.88 -3.29 1.86
N ALA A 212 -6.27 -4.32 1.26
CA ALA A 212 -4.82 -4.41 1.11
C ALA A 212 -4.25 -3.26 0.26
N ILE A 213 -4.94 -2.88 -0.83
CA ILE A 213 -4.53 -1.75 -1.69
C ILE A 213 -4.80 -0.41 -1.00
N SER A 214 -5.91 -0.26 -0.26
CA SER A 214 -6.17 0.94 0.54
C SER A 214 -5.06 1.15 1.58
N ALA A 215 -4.60 0.07 2.24
CA ALA A 215 -3.48 0.11 3.16
C ALA A 215 -2.16 0.49 2.47
N LEU A 216 -1.87 -0.09 1.30
CA LEU A 216 -0.71 0.27 0.50
C LEU A 216 -0.71 1.76 0.13
N LYS A 217 -1.84 2.26 -0.37
CA LYS A 217 -2.02 3.66 -0.74
C LYS A 217 -1.85 4.58 0.46
N MET A 218 -2.46 4.27 1.59
CA MET A 218 -2.29 5.04 2.84
C MET A 218 -0.82 5.11 3.23
N LEU A 219 -0.12 3.98 3.22
CA LEU A 219 1.29 3.94 3.58
C LEU A 219 2.19 4.74 2.63
N ILE A 220 1.84 4.79 1.33
CA ILE A 220 2.53 5.62 0.34
C ILE A 220 2.21 7.09 0.58
N ILE A 221 0.92 7.45 0.67
CA ILE A 221 0.46 8.86 0.69
C ILE A 221 0.79 9.53 2.01
N GLU A 222 0.52 8.88 3.15
CA GLU A 222 0.70 9.48 4.47
C GLU A 222 2.14 9.39 4.98
N PHE A 223 2.90 8.36 4.58
CA PHE A 223 4.24 8.10 5.12
C PHE A 223 5.36 8.05 4.07
N GLY A 224 5.05 8.23 2.78
CA GLY A 224 6.05 8.29 1.72
C GLY A 224 6.81 6.99 1.46
N PHE A 225 6.27 5.83 1.88
CA PHE A 225 6.96 4.55 1.69
C PHE A 225 6.90 4.05 0.25
N SER A 226 7.95 3.36 -0.18
CA SER A 226 7.92 2.65 -1.46
C SER A 226 7.05 1.38 -1.35
N GLY A 227 6.14 1.21 -2.30
CA GLY A 227 5.15 0.13 -2.25
C GLY A 227 5.06 -0.61 -3.57
N LYS A 228 4.67 -1.88 -3.54
CA LYS A 228 4.36 -2.65 -4.75
C LYS A 228 3.24 -3.66 -4.52
N PHE A 229 2.30 -3.70 -5.44
CA PHE A 229 1.24 -4.71 -5.53
C PHE A 229 1.64 -5.78 -6.54
N VAL A 230 1.45 -7.04 -6.17
CA VAL A 230 1.76 -8.18 -7.03
C VAL A 230 0.68 -9.24 -6.91
N ASP A 231 0.09 -9.61 -8.05
CA ASP A 231 -0.61 -10.89 -8.18
C ASP A 231 0.44 -11.99 -8.28
N PHE A 232 0.44 -12.93 -7.33
CA PHE A 232 1.49 -13.95 -7.24
C PHE A 232 1.53 -14.87 -8.47
N GLN A 233 0.37 -15.22 -9.03
CA GLN A 233 0.30 -16.07 -10.21
C GLN A 233 0.87 -15.34 -11.44
N PHE A 234 0.59 -14.05 -11.56
CA PHE A 234 1.15 -13.21 -12.61
C PHE A 234 2.68 -13.07 -12.46
N LEU A 235 3.19 -12.87 -11.23
CA LEU A 235 4.62 -12.85 -10.95
C LEU A 235 5.33 -14.12 -11.42
N LEU A 236 4.76 -15.28 -11.09
CA LEU A 236 5.34 -16.56 -11.50
C LEU A 236 5.40 -16.72 -13.01
N ASN A 237 4.39 -16.25 -13.74
CA ASN A 237 4.39 -16.26 -15.19
C ASN A 237 5.45 -15.31 -15.77
N GLN A 238 5.63 -14.12 -15.18
CA GLN A 238 6.71 -13.20 -15.58
C GLN A 238 8.09 -13.81 -15.35
N LEU A 239 8.31 -14.44 -14.20
CA LEU A 239 9.57 -15.12 -13.89
C LEU A 239 9.85 -16.24 -14.90
N LYS A 240 8.85 -17.07 -15.21
CA LYS A 240 8.99 -18.12 -16.24
C LYS A 240 9.40 -17.54 -17.60
N ALA A 241 8.74 -16.47 -18.03
CA ALA A 241 9.07 -15.80 -19.29
C ALA A 241 10.49 -15.20 -19.29
N GLU A 242 10.95 -14.68 -18.14
CA GLU A 242 12.35 -14.21 -18.02
C GLU A 242 13.35 -15.37 -18.13
N TYR A 243 13.08 -16.50 -17.47
CA TYR A 243 13.93 -17.70 -17.57
C TYR A 243 13.99 -18.27 -18.98
N GLU A 244 12.87 -18.30 -19.70
CA GLU A 244 12.81 -18.70 -21.12
C GLU A 244 13.66 -17.79 -22.02
N GLN A 245 13.87 -16.53 -21.62
CA GLN A 245 14.74 -15.58 -22.30
C GLN A 245 16.20 -15.62 -21.82
N ASN A 246 16.62 -16.67 -21.10
CA ASN A 246 17.94 -16.80 -20.47
C ASN A 246 18.28 -15.66 -19.48
N LYS A 247 17.27 -15.00 -18.90
CA LYS A 247 17.44 -14.06 -17.78
C LYS A 247 17.26 -14.80 -16.46
N SER A 248 17.85 -14.29 -15.39
CA SER A 248 17.88 -14.99 -14.10
C SER A 248 16.62 -14.82 -13.23
N GLY A 249 15.66 -13.95 -13.57
CA GLY A 249 14.53 -13.60 -12.69
C GLY A 249 14.93 -12.80 -11.43
N GLU A 250 16.23 -12.74 -11.13
CA GLU A 250 16.77 -12.33 -9.84
C GLU A 250 16.67 -10.81 -9.64
N VAL A 251 16.71 -10.04 -10.73
CA VAL A 251 16.49 -8.58 -10.68
C VAL A 251 15.07 -8.27 -10.23
N LEU A 252 14.08 -8.99 -10.74
CA LEU A 252 12.68 -8.81 -10.36
C LEU A 252 12.48 -9.22 -8.89
N LEU A 253 12.98 -10.40 -8.49
CA LEU A 253 12.87 -10.88 -7.11
C LEU A 253 13.58 -9.95 -6.12
N ASN A 254 14.78 -9.45 -6.43
CA ASN A 254 15.50 -8.53 -5.55
C ASN A 254 14.77 -7.19 -5.39
N LYS A 255 14.10 -6.69 -6.43
CA LYS A 255 13.21 -5.52 -6.28
C LYS A 255 12.09 -5.79 -5.27
N LEU A 256 11.45 -6.96 -5.35
CA LEU A 256 10.36 -7.34 -4.44
C LEU A 256 10.86 -7.65 -3.02
N ARG A 257 12.09 -8.13 -2.84
CA ARG A 257 12.70 -8.33 -1.51
C ARG A 257 12.99 -7.00 -0.81
N ASN A 258 13.43 -5.99 -1.57
CA ASN A 258 13.96 -4.75 -1.00
C ASN A 258 12.94 -3.62 -0.83
N ILE A 259 11.84 -3.62 -1.62
CA ILE A 259 10.77 -2.62 -1.51
C ILE A 259 10.24 -2.55 -0.06
N ASP A 260 9.90 -1.34 0.42
CA ASP A 260 9.47 -1.16 1.81
C ASP A 260 8.21 -1.97 2.11
N ILE A 261 7.20 -1.87 1.23
CA ILE A 261 5.91 -2.53 1.38
C ILE A 261 5.62 -3.39 0.16
N LEU A 262 5.26 -4.65 0.40
CA LEU A 262 4.84 -5.57 -0.65
C LEU A 262 3.45 -6.09 -0.34
N VAL A 263 2.52 -5.93 -1.27
CA VAL A 263 1.23 -6.61 -1.26
C VAL A 263 1.31 -7.82 -2.18
N ILE A 264 1.08 -9.01 -1.63
CA ILE A 264 0.97 -10.26 -2.39
C ILE A 264 -0.50 -10.68 -2.38
N ASP A 265 -1.14 -10.60 -3.54
CA ASP A 265 -2.54 -10.96 -3.72
C ASP A 265 -2.69 -12.46 -4.03
N GLU A 266 -3.73 -13.07 -3.46
CA GLU A 266 -4.13 -14.46 -3.67
C GLU A 266 -3.05 -15.52 -3.35
N LEU A 267 -2.42 -15.37 -2.18
CA LEU A 267 -1.46 -16.34 -1.65
C LEU A 267 -2.06 -17.75 -1.56
N GLY A 268 -1.32 -18.74 -2.09
CA GLY A 268 -1.74 -20.14 -2.15
C GLY A 268 -2.61 -20.49 -3.36
N LYS A 269 -2.98 -19.52 -4.19
CA LYS A 269 -3.67 -19.78 -5.47
C LYS A 269 -2.65 -20.24 -6.50
N GLY A 270 -2.80 -21.47 -7.00
CA GLY A 270 -1.90 -22.07 -7.98
C GLY A 270 -2.15 -23.58 -8.07
N ARG A 271 -1.53 -24.28 -9.02
CA ARG A 271 -1.60 -25.76 -9.06
C ARG A 271 -0.66 -26.33 -8.00
N ASN A 272 -1.11 -27.30 -7.22
CA ASN A 272 -0.34 -27.98 -6.15
C ASN A 272 0.89 -28.78 -6.68
N GLU A 273 1.36 -28.54 -7.91
CA GLU A 273 2.25 -29.47 -8.63
C GLU A 273 3.61 -28.87 -9.05
N ASN A 274 3.87 -27.58 -8.83
CA ASN A 274 5.17 -26.99 -9.17
C ASN A 274 5.94 -26.63 -7.88
N GLU A 275 6.79 -27.53 -7.39
CA GLU A 275 7.71 -27.31 -6.25
C GLU A 275 8.46 -25.97 -6.40
N TRP A 276 8.91 -25.66 -7.61
CA TRP A 276 9.55 -24.39 -7.97
C TRP A 276 8.74 -23.13 -7.58
N GLN A 277 7.40 -23.15 -7.68
CA GLN A 277 6.57 -22.01 -7.31
C GLN A 277 6.58 -21.77 -5.80
N LEU A 278 6.53 -22.86 -5.03
CA LEU A 278 6.59 -22.81 -3.57
C LEU A 278 7.99 -22.41 -3.09
N GLU A 279 9.05 -22.87 -3.76
CA GLU A 279 10.42 -22.44 -3.49
C GLU A 279 10.59 -20.94 -3.67
N LYS A 280 10.13 -20.37 -4.81
CA LYS A 280 10.23 -18.92 -5.04
C LYS A 280 9.41 -18.10 -4.04
N LEU A 281 8.27 -18.63 -3.61
CA LEU A 281 7.47 -18.01 -2.57
C LEU A 281 8.18 -18.06 -1.21
N ASP A 282 8.72 -19.22 -0.81
CA ASP A 282 9.47 -19.36 0.45
C ASP A 282 10.68 -18.44 0.46
N ASP A 283 11.43 -18.38 -0.63
CA ASP A 283 12.58 -17.47 -0.77
C ASP A 283 12.19 -16.01 -0.55
N LEU A 284 11.09 -15.56 -1.18
CA LEU A 284 10.61 -14.19 -1.06
C LEU A 284 10.11 -13.89 0.36
N ILE A 285 9.28 -14.75 0.92
CA ILE A 285 8.74 -14.60 2.28
C ILE A 285 9.85 -14.66 3.32
N ASN A 286 10.77 -15.61 3.21
CA ASN A 286 11.92 -15.76 4.11
C ASN A 286 12.84 -14.53 4.06
N SER A 287 13.13 -14.00 2.87
CA SER A 287 13.94 -12.79 2.73
C SER A 287 13.28 -11.60 3.42
N ARG A 288 11.97 -11.41 3.26
CA ARG A 288 11.24 -10.28 3.85
C ARG A 288 11.02 -10.46 5.35
N TYR A 289 10.82 -11.69 5.81
CA TYR A 289 10.81 -12.06 7.23
C TYR A 289 12.12 -11.67 7.90
N ASN A 290 13.26 -12.12 7.37
CA ASN A 290 14.57 -11.83 7.96
C ASN A 290 14.91 -10.33 7.94
N ALA A 291 14.50 -9.62 6.88
CA ALA A 291 14.70 -8.19 6.75
C ALA A 291 13.63 -7.33 7.45
N ARG A 292 12.65 -7.93 8.12
CA ARG A 292 11.51 -7.27 8.78
C ARG A 292 10.78 -6.26 7.87
N LYS A 293 10.62 -6.62 6.59
CA LYS A 293 10.00 -5.75 5.58
C LYS A 293 8.48 -5.95 5.58
N VAL A 294 7.74 -4.86 5.44
CA VAL A 294 6.29 -4.86 5.60
C VAL A 294 5.63 -5.66 4.49
N THR A 295 4.82 -6.67 4.83
CA THR A 295 4.19 -7.53 3.82
C THR A 295 2.71 -7.72 4.10
N ILE A 296 1.87 -7.35 3.14
CA ILE A 296 0.43 -7.51 3.18
C ILE A 296 0.08 -8.70 2.30
N LEU A 297 -0.54 -9.72 2.86
CA LEU A 297 -0.91 -10.96 2.20
C LEU A 297 -2.43 -11.03 2.10
N THR A 298 -2.97 -11.44 0.95
CA THR A 298 -4.38 -11.82 0.85
C THR A 298 -4.48 -13.30 0.49
N THR A 299 -5.46 -14.01 1.06
CA THR A 299 -5.66 -15.43 0.76
C THR A 299 -7.12 -15.84 0.86
N ASN A 300 -7.50 -16.83 0.05
CA ASN A 300 -8.78 -17.52 0.15
C ASN A 300 -8.66 -18.86 0.90
N TYR A 301 -7.51 -19.15 1.50
CA TYR A 301 -7.34 -20.33 2.35
C TYR A 301 -7.40 -19.91 3.80
N LEU A 302 -8.09 -20.72 4.61
CA LEU A 302 -8.26 -20.44 6.02
C LEU A 302 -7.05 -20.97 6.82
N PRO A 303 -6.61 -20.27 7.89
CA PRO A 303 -5.71 -20.86 8.87
C PRO A 303 -6.33 -22.12 9.48
N PRO A 304 -5.55 -23.10 9.98
CA PRO A 304 -6.07 -24.42 10.42
C PRO A 304 -7.20 -24.38 11.47
N LEU A 305 -7.26 -23.32 12.27
CA LEU A 305 -8.28 -23.12 13.30
C LEU A 305 -9.61 -22.57 12.75
N TYR A 306 -9.67 -22.17 11.48
CA TYR A 306 -10.83 -21.56 10.86
C TYR A 306 -11.46 -22.50 9.82
N LYS A 307 -12.79 -22.52 9.76
CA LYS A 307 -13.57 -23.27 8.77
C LYS A 307 -14.59 -22.36 8.10
N TYR A 308 -14.92 -22.63 6.84
CA TYR A 308 -15.98 -21.92 6.12
C TYR A 308 -17.36 -22.38 6.59
N ASP A 309 -18.31 -21.45 6.65
CA ASP A 309 -19.72 -21.81 6.83
C ASP A 309 -20.22 -22.56 5.58
N GLU A 310 -21.04 -23.61 5.76
CA GLU A 310 -21.57 -24.41 4.64
C GLU A 310 -22.35 -23.58 3.61
N LYS A 311 -22.92 -22.45 4.03
CA LYS A 311 -23.69 -21.52 3.19
C LYS A 311 -22.80 -20.71 2.23
N ASP A 312 -21.52 -20.52 2.57
CA ASP A 312 -20.56 -19.74 1.77
C ASP A 312 -19.91 -20.60 0.68
N ILE A 313 -19.99 -21.93 0.81
CA ILE A 313 -19.50 -22.91 -0.15
C ILE A 313 -20.51 -23.04 -1.31
N PRO A 314 -20.11 -22.79 -2.57
CA PRO A 314 -20.99 -23.00 -3.73
C PRO A 314 -21.54 -24.43 -3.77
N ARG A 315 -22.87 -24.58 -3.75
CA ARG A 315 -23.53 -25.88 -3.96
C ARG A 315 -23.60 -26.16 -5.46
N ASN A 316 -22.80 -27.10 -5.95
CA ASN A 316 -22.98 -27.67 -7.28
C ASN A 316 -24.15 -28.68 -7.22
N PRO A 317 -25.23 -28.51 -8.00
CA PRO A 317 -26.36 -29.46 -8.00
C PRO A 317 -25.98 -30.87 -8.47
N ASN A 318 -24.85 -31.03 -9.17
CA ASN A 318 -24.29 -32.34 -9.58
C ASN A 318 -23.21 -32.85 -8.60
N ARG A 319 -23.36 -32.61 -7.29
CA ARG A 319 -22.48 -33.20 -6.27
C ARG A 319 -22.65 -34.72 -6.25
N GLU A 320 -21.80 -35.44 -6.99
CA GLU A 320 -21.25 -36.65 -6.42
C GLU A 320 -20.46 -36.22 -5.19
N ILE A 321 -20.91 -36.65 -4.01
CA ILE A 321 -20.14 -36.52 -2.78
C ILE A 321 -18.86 -37.33 -3.02
N SER A 322 -17.77 -36.69 -3.44
CA SER A 322 -16.50 -37.39 -3.52
C SER A 322 -16.17 -37.77 -2.09
N ASN A 323 -16.22 -39.07 -1.78
CA ASN A 323 -15.85 -39.66 -0.49
C ASN A 323 -14.33 -39.61 -0.28
N TYR A 324 -13.73 -38.43 -0.47
CA TYR A 324 -12.28 -38.20 -0.49
C TYR A 324 -11.61 -38.36 0.88
N TRP A 325 -12.40 -38.34 1.96
CA TRP A 325 -11.92 -38.52 3.34
C TRP A 325 -12.25 -39.90 3.92
N GLY A 326 -12.81 -40.82 3.11
CA GLY A 326 -13.28 -42.13 3.58
C GLY A 326 -12.38 -43.32 3.28
N GLN A 327 -11.22 -43.13 2.63
CA GLN A 327 -10.30 -44.22 2.33
C GLN A 327 -8.90 -43.87 2.83
N GLU A 328 -8.36 -44.79 3.62
CA GLU A 328 -6.98 -44.82 4.05
C GLU A 328 -6.05 -44.45 2.89
N ILE A 329 -5.05 -43.61 3.19
CA ILE A 329 -3.99 -43.21 2.28
C ILE A 329 -3.24 -44.47 1.85
N ASN A 330 -3.71 -45.08 0.77
CA ASN A 330 -2.99 -46.12 0.04
C ASN A 330 -2.39 -45.47 -1.21
N ASN A 331 -1.07 -45.25 -1.13
CA ASN A 331 -0.09 -45.20 -2.20
C ASN A 331 -0.53 -44.65 -3.58
N GLY A 332 -0.05 -43.43 -3.86
CA GLY A 332 0.66 -43.19 -5.13
C GLY A 332 -0.14 -42.84 -6.38
N LYS A 333 -1.30 -42.18 -6.29
CA LYS A 333 -1.94 -41.59 -7.49
C LYS A 333 -2.47 -40.18 -7.23
N ASN A 334 -1.79 -39.17 -7.81
CA ASN A 334 -2.26 -37.80 -7.92
C ASN A 334 -3.61 -37.77 -8.64
N GLN A 335 -4.68 -37.41 -7.94
CA GLN A 335 -5.98 -37.11 -8.53
C GLN A 335 -6.20 -35.59 -8.50
N ASN A 336 -6.48 -35.03 -9.68
CA ASN A 336 -6.70 -33.61 -9.95
C ASN A 336 -7.98 -33.10 -9.28
N ILE A 337 -7.88 -32.55 -8.08
CA ILE A 337 -8.98 -31.76 -7.48
C ILE A 337 -9.11 -30.46 -8.28
N PRO A 338 -10.30 -30.10 -8.79
CA PRO A 338 -10.52 -28.81 -9.44
C PRO A 338 -10.14 -27.66 -8.50
N ILE A 339 -9.29 -26.73 -8.97
CA ILE A 339 -8.71 -25.61 -8.18
C ILE A 339 -9.78 -24.73 -7.51
N HIS A 340 -10.99 -24.69 -8.07
CA HIS A 340 -12.12 -23.96 -7.51
C HIS A 340 -12.75 -24.62 -6.27
N GLU A 341 -12.49 -25.90 -6.03
CA GLU A 341 -13.01 -26.66 -4.89
C GLU A 341 -11.94 -26.91 -3.81
N SER A 342 -10.64 -26.84 -4.16
CA SER A 342 -9.55 -27.15 -3.23
C SER A 342 -9.42 -26.18 -2.06
N PHE A 343 -9.74 -24.89 -2.23
CA PHE A 343 -9.61 -23.91 -1.14
C PHE A 343 -10.68 -24.01 -0.06
N TRP A 344 -11.82 -24.64 -0.35
CA TRP A 344 -12.83 -24.92 0.68
C TRP A 344 -12.44 -26.09 1.58
N ASN A 345 -11.52 -26.94 1.10
CA ASN A 345 -11.17 -28.22 1.73
C ASN A 345 -9.74 -28.25 2.30
N GLN A 346 -8.84 -27.42 1.78
CA GLN A 346 -7.45 -27.34 2.22
C GLN A 346 -7.19 -26.11 3.09
N SER A 347 -6.33 -26.28 4.09
CA SER A 347 -5.88 -25.16 4.93
C SER A 347 -4.74 -24.39 4.27
N LEU A 348 -4.51 -23.14 4.71
CA LEU A 348 -3.35 -22.35 4.28
C LEU A 348 -2.03 -23.06 4.63
N LEU A 349 -2.00 -23.76 5.76
CA LEU A 349 -0.86 -24.57 6.21
C LEU A 349 -0.52 -25.67 5.22
N GLU A 350 -1.51 -26.45 4.77
CA GLU A 350 -1.31 -27.51 3.77
C GLU A 350 -0.80 -26.94 2.45
N ARG A 351 -1.23 -25.72 2.10
CA ARG A 351 -0.90 -25.10 0.83
C ARG A 351 0.50 -24.49 0.79
N LEU A 352 0.97 -23.93 1.91
CA LEU A 352 2.28 -23.27 2.01
C LEU A 352 3.37 -24.19 2.59
N GLY A 353 2.97 -25.24 3.29
CA GLY A 353 3.86 -26.05 4.12
C GLY A 353 4.13 -25.40 5.48
N ALA A 354 4.46 -26.24 6.46
CA ALA A 354 4.61 -25.84 7.87
C ALA A 354 5.64 -24.72 8.07
N ARG A 355 6.81 -24.84 7.42
CA ARG A 355 7.91 -23.87 7.61
C ARG A 355 7.53 -22.44 7.20
N MET A 356 6.91 -22.28 6.04
CA MET A 356 6.51 -20.95 5.55
C MET A 356 5.35 -20.41 6.37
N TYR A 357 4.37 -21.26 6.68
CA TYR A 357 3.21 -20.88 7.49
C TYR A 357 3.61 -20.39 8.88
N GLU A 358 4.49 -21.10 9.60
CA GLU A 358 4.93 -20.70 10.96
C GLU A 358 5.62 -19.33 10.96
N ARG A 359 6.43 -19.03 9.95
CA ARG A 359 7.06 -17.71 9.79
C ARG A 359 6.03 -16.60 9.59
N ILE A 360 5.04 -16.84 8.74
CA ILE A 360 3.94 -15.88 8.53
C ILE A 360 3.16 -15.73 9.83
N TYR A 361 2.83 -16.83 10.50
CA TYR A 361 2.06 -16.86 11.74
C TYR A 361 2.73 -16.06 12.86
N GLU A 362 4.05 -16.21 13.01
CA GLU A 362 4.84 -15.52 14.02
C GLU A 362 4.78 -13.99 13.90
N VAL A 363 4.77 -13.45 12.67
CA VAL A 363 5.00 -12.00 12.45
C VAL A 363 3.83 -11.27 11.80
N SER A 364 2.78 -12.02 11.44
CA SER A 364 1.57 -11.49 10.84
C SER A 364 0.47 -11.25 11.86
N GLU A 365 -0.26 -10.15 11.68
CA GLU A 365 -1.62 -10.04 12.19
C GLU A 365 -2.58 -10.74 11.22
N PHE A 366 -3.51 -11.55 11.71
CA PHE A 366 -4.49 -12.26 10.89
C PHE A 366 -5.84 -11.58 10.98
N ILE A 367 -6.36 -11.13 9.85
CA ILE A 367 -7.62 -10.38 9.77
C ILE A 367 -8.65 -11.21 9.01
N ASP A 368 -9.73 -11.50 9.73
CA ASP A 368 -10.76 -12.43 9.33
C ASP A 368 -11.88 -11.75 8.54
N PHE A 369 -12.07 -12.17 7.30
CA PHE A 369 -13.16 -11.73 6.42
C PHE A 369 -14.28 -12.77 6.26
N THR A 370 -14.26 -13.89 7.00
CA THR A 370 -15.37 -14.86 6.98
C THR A 370 -16.68 -14.21 7.43
N GLY A 371 -17.82 -14.66 6.89
CA GLY A 371 -19.14 -14.08 7.19
C GLY A 371 -19.43 -12.71 6.58
N LEU A 372 -18.45 -12.06 5.94
CA LEU A 372 -18.69 -10.91 5.06
C LEU A 372 -19.18 -11.40 3.69
N PRO A 373 -20.18 -10.73 3.10
CA PRO A 373 -20.73 -11.16 1.83
C PRO A 373 -19.71 -10.97 0.71
N SER A 374 -19.90 -11.71 -0.39
CA SER A 374 -19.20 -11.40 -1.63
C SER A 374 -19.81 -10.16 -2.25
N PHE A 375 -19.17 -9.01 -2.08
CA PHE A 375 -19.55 -7.74 -2.72
C PHE A 375 -19.78 -7.92 -4.24
N ARG A 376 -18.98 -8.77 -4.91
CA ARG A 376 -19.16 -9.09 -6.35
C ARG A 376 -20.50 -9.76 -6.70
N LYS A 377 -21.08 -10.54 -5.78
CA LYS A 377 -22.31 -11.33 -6.01
C LYS A 377 -23.57 -10.54 -5.67
N HIS A 378 -23.49 -9.66 -4.65
CA HIS A 378 -24.63 -8.85 -4.23
C HIS A 378 -24.93 -7.69 -5.19
N ILE A 379 -23.93 -7.17 -5.90
CA ILE A 379 -24.08 -5.96 -6.72
C ILE A 379 -24.49 -6.25 -8.17
N GLY A 380 -24.42 -7.51 -8.63
CA GLY A 380 -24.89 -7.94 -9.97
C GLY A 380 -24.26 -7.20 -11.17
N LYS A 381 -23.24 -6.36 -10.93
CA LYS A 381 -22.61 -5.45 -11.89
C LYS A 381 -21.12 -5.31 -11.58
N SER A 382 -20.32 -4.97 -12.60
CA SER A 382 -18.91 -4.63 -12.44
C SER A 382 -18.70 -3.58 -11.34
N PHE A 383 -17.67 -3.76 -10.50
CA PHE A 383 -17.27 -2.87 -9.39
C PHE A 383 -17.19 -1.38 -9.79
N LEU A 384 -17.00 -1.10 -11.09
CA LEU A 384 -16.96 0.23 -11.70
C LEU A 384 -18.25 1.06 -11.59
N ASN A 385 -19.42 0.45 -11.35
CA ASN A 385 -20.67 1.20 -11.23
C ASN A 385 -20.94 1.77 -9.83
N ILE A 386 -20.09 1.49 -8.84
CA ILE A 386 -20.17 2.05 -7.48
C ILE A 386 -19.37 3.35 -7.36
N TYR A 387 -18.42 3.58 -8.27
CA TYR A 387 -17.79 4.88 -8.43
C TYR A 387 -18.62 5.77 -9.36
N SER A 388 -19.76 6.27 -8.88
CA SER A 388 -20.29 7.52 -9.39
C SER A 388 -19.36 8.64 -8.93
N SER A 389 -18.28 8.86 -9.67
CA SER A 389 -17.65 10.17 -9.63
C SER A 389 -18.72 11.18 -10.02
N ASN A 390 -19.13 12.04 -9.08
CA ASN A 390 -19.76 13.33 -9.37
C ASN A 390 -18.74 14.23 -10.10
N HIS A 391 -18.25 13.79 -11.25
CA HIS A 391 -17.37 14.52 -12.14
C HIS A 391 -17.97 14.51 -13.54
N SER A 392 -19.11 15.19 -13.64
CA SER A 392 -19.47 15.97 -14.84
C SER A 392 -18.60 17.22 -14.95
#